data_AF-A0A9W9JBG1-F1
#
_entry.id   AF-A0A9W9JBG1-F1
#
_cell.length_a   1.000
_cell.length_b   1.000
_cell.length_c   1.000
_cell.angle_alpha   90.00
_cell.angle_beta   90.00
_cell.angle_gamma   90.00
#
_symmetry.space_group_name_H-M   'P 1'
#
loop_
_entity.id
_entity.type
_entity.pdbx_description
1 polymer ?
#
loop_
_entity_poly.entity_id
_entity_poly.type
_entity_poly.pdbx_seq_one_letter_code
_entity_poly.pdbx_strand_id
1 'polypeptide(L)'
;MATYILIFSSAFVFGGFIGPSVWLASTEIHSVRLRTYGQANTTFFYEIFSFGVQFWTLYMLNVHNGNMGVNVGYFYFGLTVAVLILTFLFVPETARLTLEQIDDFFLSGSKAWKTSTKKNIAFARGDLSDSPNSTQETFVLAKEVILTSGEEIGDMT
;
A
#
# COMPACT_ATOMS: atom_id res chain seq x y z
N MET A 1 -6.78 -14.58 37.27
CA MET A 1 -5.39 -14.47 36.76
C MET A 1 -5.29 -14.74 35.26
N ALA A 2 -5.80 -15.86 34.73
CA ALA A 2 -5.69 -16.18 33.30
C ALA A 2 -6.25 -15.11 32.35
N THR A 3 -7.41 -14.51 32.67
CA THR A 3 -8.01 -13.44 31.84
C THR A 3 -7.13 -12.20 31.72
N TYR A 4 -6.41 -11.82 32.78
CA TYR A 4 -5.48 -10.69 32.75
C TYR A 4 -4.26 -10.97 31.87
N ILE A 5 -3.75 -12.20 31.91
CA ILE A 5 -2.62 -12.64 31.05
C ILE A 5 -3.04 -12.59 29.58
N LEU A 6 -4.24 -13.07 29.26
CA LEU A 6 -4.76 -13.04 27.88
C LEU A 6 -4.93 -11.62 27.37
N ILE A 7 -5.53 -10.72 28.16
CA ILE A 7 -5.70 -9.30 27.78
C ILE A 7 -4.34 -8.60 27.61
N PHE A 8 -3.39 -8.84 28.51
CA PHE A 8 -2.07 -8.21 28.42
C PHE A 8 -1.27 -8.73 27.21
N SER A 9 -1.36 -10.04 26.94
CA SER A 9 -0.72 -10.66 25.77
C SER A 9 -1.31 -10.15 24.46
N SER A 10 -2.63 -10.00 24.36
CA SER A 10 -3.27 -9.51 23.14
C SER A 10 -2.95 -8.03 22.92
N ALA A 11 -3.00 -7.20 23.97
CA ALA A 11 -2.61 -5.79 23.87
C ALA A 11 -1.15 -5.62 23.44
N PHE A 12 -0.22 -6.45 23.95
CA PHE A 12 1.19 -6.41 23.58
C PHE A 12 1.41 -6.80 22.11
N VAL A 13 0.75 -7.86 21.64
CA VAL A 13 0.90 -8.32 20.24
C VAL A 13 0.27 -7.32 19.26
N PHE A 14 -0.95 -6.86 19.51
CA PHE A 14 -1.64 -5.93 18.62
C PHE A 14 -0.99 -4.54 18.62
N GLY A 15 -0.65 -4.02 19.81
CA GLY A 15 -0.02 -2.71 19.94
C GLY A 15 1.44 -2.69 19.50
N GLY A 16 2.16 -3.79 19.68
CA GLY A 16 3.60 -3.86 19.41
C GLY A 16 3.98 -4.22 17.98
N PHE A 17 3.13 -4.97 17.26
CA PHE A 17 3.47 -5.44 15.91
C PHE A 17 2.58 -4.80 14.84
N ILE A 18 1.27 -5.03 14.94
CA ILE A 18 0.32 -4.69 13.86
C ILE A 18 0.19 -3.17 13.71
N GLY A 19 0.08 -2.45 14.84
CA GLY A 19 0.02 -1.00 14.84
C GLY A 19 1.23 -0.37 14.11
N PRO A 20 2.46 -0.55 14.61
CA PRO A 20 3.63 0.09 14.02
C PRO A 20 3.95 -0.43 12.61
N SER A 21 3.72 -1.70 12.30
CA SER A 21 4.06 -2.24 10.97
C SER A 21 3.32 -1.55 9.83
N VAL A 22 2.04 -1.24 10.02
CA VAL A 22 1.22 -0.59 8.98
C VAL A 22 1.67 0.85 8.74
N TRP A 23 1.92 1.60 9.81
CA TRP A 23 2.39 2.98 9.70
C TRP A 23 3.81 3.06 9.12
N LEU A 24 4.68 2.12 9.48
CA LEU A 24 6.02 2.03 8.92
C LEU A 24 5.98 1.74 7.42
N ALA A 25 5.21 0.73 6.99
CA ALA A 25 5.06 0.38 5.59
C ALA A 25 4.56 1.57 4.74
N SER A 26 3.62 2.36 5.26
CA SER A 26 3.18 3.60 4.60
C SER A 26 4.35 4.55 4.37
N THR A 27 5.20 4.79 5.38
CA THR A 27 6.33 5.72 5.25
C THR A 27 7.47 5.21 4.34
N GLU A 28 7.60 3.91 4.16
CA GLU A 28 8.60 3.29 3.28
C GLU A 28 8.28 3.47 1.79
N ILE A 29 6.99 3.55 1.44
CA ILE A 29 6.53 3.71 0.05
C ILE A 29 6.77 5.14 -0.46
N HIS A 30 6.85 6.13 0.44
CA HIS A 30 7.06 7.51 0.06
C HIS A 30 8.55 7.85 -0.14
N SER A 31 8.85 8.53 -1.25
CA SER A 31 10.21 9.00 -1.54
C SER A 31 10.72 9.97 -0.47
N VAL A 32 12.04 9.98 -0.23
CA VAL A 32 12.66 10.71 0.88
C VAL A 32 12.33 12.21 0.86
N ARG A 33 12.23 12.81 -0.34
CA ARG A 33 11.95 14.24 -0.51
C ARG A 33 10.48 14.60 -0.27
N LEU A 34 9.55 13.67 -0.53
CA LEU A 34 8.11 13.93 -0.43
C LEU A 34 7.44 13.23 0.76
N ARG A 35 8.21 12.49 1.58
CA ARG A 35 7.70 11.64 2.65
C ARG A 35 6.72 12.33 3.59
N THR A 36 7.02 13.53 4.03
CA THR A 36 6.15 14.27 4.97
C THR A 36 4.81 14.64 4.34
N TYR A 37 4.82 15.14 3.10
CA TYR A 37 3.59 15.51 2.38
C TYR A 37 2.77 14.28 1.98
N GLY A 38 3.45 13.21 1.54
CA GLY A 38 2.83 11.94 1.24
C GLY A 38 2.14 11.34 2.45
N GLN A 39 2.84 11.30 3.60
CA GLN A 39 2.26 10.76 4.81
C GLN A 39 1.12 11.64 5.40
N ALA A 40 1.20 12.96 5.24
CA ALA A 40 0.09 13.83 5.59
C ALA A 40 -1.15 13.52 4.74
N ASN A 41 -0.98 13.31 3.44
CA ASN A 41 -2.05 12.94 2.52
C ASN A 41 -2.67 11.58 2.88
N THR A 42 -1.85 10.56 3.15
CA THR A 42 -2.32 9.25 3.62
C THR A 42 -3.12 9.35 4.90
N THR A 43 -2.64 10.13 5.87
CA THR A 43 -3.33 10.32 7.16
C THR A 43 -4.67 11.04 6.96
N PHE A 44 -4.71 12.06 6.10
CA PHE A 44 -5.96 12.76 5.77
C PHE A 44 -7.02 11.83 5.19
N PHE A 45 -6.66 11.01 4.20
CA PHE A 45 -7.59 10.02 3.65
C PHE A 45 -8.01 8.98 4.68
N TYR A 46 -7.06 8.47 5.48
CA TYR A 46 -7.34 7.52 6.55
C TYR A 46 -8.39 8.06 7.54
N GLU A 47 -8.23 9.30 8.00
CA GLU A 47 -9.18 9.92 8.93
C GLU A 47 -10.55 10.18 8.28
N ILE A 48 -10.61 10.54 7.00
CA ILE A 48 -11.89 10.68 6.28
C ILE A 48 -12.62 9.34 6.20
N PHE A 49 -11.93 8.28 5.80
CA PHE A 49 -12.53 6.96 5.72
C PHE A 49 -12.94 6.44 7.10
N SER A 50 -12.13 6.69 8.13
CA SER A 50 -12.42 6.35 9.52
C SER A 50 -13.67 7.08 10.04
N PHE A 51 -13.78 8.39 9.77
CA PHE A 51 -14.97 9.16 10.08
C PHE A 51 -16.20 8.63 9.34
N GLY A 52 -16.05 8.35 8.04
CA GLY A 52 -17.08 7.72 7.24
C GLY A 52 -17.56 6.44 7.91
N VAL A 53 -16.66 5.48 8.14
CA VAL A 53 -16.96 4.20 8.80
C VAL A 53 -17.77 4.43 10.06
N GLN A 54 -17.30 5.28 10.97
CA GLN A 54 -18.04 5.57 12.20
C GLN A 54 -19.45 6.10 11.95
N PHE A 55 -19.65 7.00 10.96
CA PHE A 55 -20.97 7.49 10.61
C PHE A 55 -21.91 6.35 10.17
N TRP A 56 -21.57 5.60 9.10
CA TRP A 56 -22.49 4.57 8.59
C TRP A 56 -22.56 3.30 9.45
N THR A 57 -21.50 2.93 10.19
CA THR A 57 -21.55 1.86 11.21
C THR A 57 -22.64 2.15 12.24
N LEU A 58 -22.68 3.39 12.75
CA LEU A 58 -23.69 3.79 13.74
C LEU A 58 -25.10 3.74 13.13
N TYR A 59 -25.29 4.12 11.86
CA TYR A 59 -26.60 3.97 11.20
C TYR A 59 -27.00 2.50 10.97
N MET A 60 -26.07 1.61 10.60
CA MET A 60 -26.37 0.18 10.37
C MET A 60 -26.73 -0.57 11.66
N LEU A 61 -26.12 -0.19 12.79
CA LEU A 61 -26.38 -0.78 14.11
C LEU A 61 -27.66 -0.24 14.77
N ASN A 62 -28.19 0.89 14.33
CA ASN A 62 -29.40 1.46 14.89
C ASN A 62 -30.63 0.59 14.57
N VAL A 63 -31.38 0.24 15.63
CA VAL A 63 -32.55 -0.65 15.58
C VAL A 63 -33.69 -0.10 14.70
N HIS A 64 -33.82 1.22 14.61
CA HIS A 64 -34.91 1.86 13.86
C HIS A 64 -34.65 2.05 12.36
N ASN A 65 -33.38 2.13 11.92
CA ASN A 65 -33.03 2.58 10.57
C ASN A 65 -32.23 1.54 9.75
N GLY A 66 -31.60 0.56 10.41
CA GLY A 66 -30.74 -0.43 9.72
C GLY A 66 -30.88 -1.86 10.25
N ASN A 67 -31.05 -2.04 11.56
CA ASN A 67 -31.21 -3.33 12.26
C ASN A 67 -30.42 -4.51 11.67
N MET A 68 -29.19 -4.27 11.21
CA MET A 68 -28.37 -5.32 10.60
C MET A 68 -27.70 -6.22 11.66
N GLY A 69 -27.78 -5.85 12.94
CA GLY A 69 -27.30 -6.67 14.07
C GLY A 69 -25.89 -7.23 13.80
N VAL A 70 -25.74 -8.55 13.92
CA VAL A 70 -24.47 -9.25 13.68
C VAL A 70 -24.09 -9.33 12.20
N ASN A 71 -25.05 -9.17 11.27
CA ASN A 71 -24.80 -9.27 9.83
C ASN A 71 -23.95 -8.12 9.27
N VAL A 72 -23.77 -7.03 10.04
CA VAL A 72 -22.80 -5.97 9.75
C VAL A 72 -21.39 -6.54 9.57
N GLY A 73 -21.05 -7.63 10.26
CA GLY A 73 -19.77 -8.30 10.13
C GLY A 73 -19.48 -8.81 8.72
N TYR A 74 -20.49 -9.28 7.98
CA TYR A 74 -20.30 -9.74 6.59
C TYR A 74 -19.99 -8.58 5.63
N PHE A 75 -20.52 -7.39 5.91
CA PHE A 75 -20.20 -6.20 5.13
C PHE A 75 -18.72 -5.82 5.31
N TYR A 76 -18.25 -5.73 6.55
CA TYR A 76 -16.84 -5.41 6.82
C TYR A 76 -15.90 -6.52 6.33
N PHE A 77 -16.31 -7.78 6.44
CA PHE A 77 -15.57 -8.89 5.90
C PHE A 77 -15.42 -8.78 4.37
N GLY A 78 -16.50 -8.48 3.65
CA GLY A 78 -16.45 -8.25 2.20
C GLY A 78 -15.53 -7.08 1.82
N LEU A 79 -15.59 -5.99 2.59
CA LEU A 79 -14.71 -4.84 2.39
C LEU A 79 -13.23 -5.20 2.64
N THR A 80 -12.92 -5.96 3.69
CA THR A 80 -11.56 -6.43 3.97
C THR A 80 -11.02 -7.32 2.86
N VAL A 81 -11.84 -8.22 2.29
CA VAL A 81 -11.44 -9.06 1.16
C VAL A 81 -11.14 -8.23 -0.09
N ALA A 82 -11.96 -7.22 -0.38
CA ALA A 82 -11.72 -6.32 -1.52
C ALA A 82 -10.41 -5.54 -1.34
N VAL A 83 -10.15 -5.02 -0.14
CA VAL A 83 -8.89 -4.34 0.19
C VAL A 83 -7.71 -5.29 0.08
N LEU A 84 -7.83 -6.54 0.53
CA LEU A 84 -6.77 -7.55 0.42
C LEU A 84 -6.38 -7.81 -1.05
N ILE A 85 -7.36 -7.88 -1.96
CA ILE A 85 -7.10 -8.02 -3.39
C ILE A 85 -6.37 -6.80 -3.94
N LEU A 86 -6.80 -5.59 -3.57
CA LEU A 86 -6.12 -4.37 -3.98
C LEU A 86 -4.70 -4.28 -3.44
N THR A 87 -4.49 -4.62 -2.17
CA THR A 87 -3.15 -4.69 -1.57
C THR A 87 -2.26 -5.67 -2.34
N PHE A 88 -2.77 -6.84 -2.70
CA PHE A 88 -2.01 -7.82 -3.47
C PHE A 88 -1.62 -7.33 -4.88
N LEU A 89 -2.46 -6.50 -5.51
CA LEU A 89 -2.19 -5.99 -6.87
C LEU A 89 -1.31 -4.74 -6.89
N PHE A 90 -1.43 -3.87 -5.89
CA PHE A 90 -0.84 -2.52 -5.91
C PHE A 90 0.31 -2.32 -4.93
N VAL A 91 0.43 -3.13 -3.87
CA VAL A 91 1.48 -2.96 -2.86
C VAL A 91 2.64 -3.91 -3.18
N PRO A 92 3.79 -3.39 -3.68
CA PRO A 92 4.98 -4.19 -3.87
C PRO A 92 5.62 -4.51 -2.51
N GLU A 93 6.29 -5.66 -2.43
CA GLU A 93 7.14 -5.98 -1.28
C GLU A 93 8.35 -5.01 -1.24
N THR A 94 8.40 -4.10 -0.26
CA THR A 94 9.53 -3.16 -0.04
C THR A 94 10.53 -3.63 1.02
N ALA A 95 10.24 -4.76 1.68
CA ALA A 95 11.06 -5.24 2.78
C ALA A 95 12.52 -5.48 2.35
N ARG A 96 13.45 -4.95 3.16
CA ARG A 96 14.93 -5.09 3.05
C ARG A 96 15.59 -4.35 1.86
N LEU A 97 14.91 -3.40 1.23
CA LEU A 97 15.52 -2.51 0.25
C LEU A 97 15.92 -1.17 0.91
N THR A 98 16.99 -0.54 0.43
CA THR A 98 17.30 0.84 0.85
C THR A 98 16.35 1.82 0.19
N LEU A 99 16.17 3.01 0.79
CA LEU A 99 15.27 4.04 0.24
C LEU A 99 15.66 4.49 -1.18
N GLU A 100 16.94 4.43 -1.52
CA GLU A 100 17.44 4.73 -2.86
C GLU A 100 17.08 3.62 -3.86
N GLN A 101 17.25 2.35 -3.46
CA GLN A 101 16.88 1.19 -4.27
C GLN A 101 15.37 1.07 -4.49
N ILE A 102 14.57 1.54 -3.54
CA ILE A 102 13.10 1.60 -3.65
C ILE A 102 12.71 2.63 -4.72
N ASP A 103 13.36 3.80 -4.76
CA ASP A 103 13.09 4.84 -5.76
C ASP A 103 13.44 4.35 -7.18
N ASP A 104 14.59 3.68 -7.34
CA ASP A 104 14.99 3.03 -8.60
C ASP A 104 14.01 1.93 -9.02
N PHE A 105 13.47 1.18 -8.07
CA PHE A 105 12.45 0.17 -8.32
C PHE A 105 11.13 0.78 -8.81
N PHE A 106 10.67 1.87 -8.21
CA PHE A 106 9.47 2.58 -8.66
C PHE A 106 9.66 3.19 -10.06
N LEU A 107 10.87 3.66 -10.39
CA LEU A 107 11.23 4.12 -11.73
C LEU A 107 11.27 2.99 -12.77
N SER A 108 11.60 1.77 -12.37
CA SER A 108 11.64 0.60 -13.26
C SER A 108 10.25 0.15 -13.76
N GLY A 109 9.17 0.62 -13.16
CA GLY A 109 7.79 0.29 -13.55
C GLY A 109 7.42 -1.20 -13.35
N SER A 110 8.21 -1.95 -12.57
CA SER A 110 7.94 -3.37 -12.35
C SER A 110 6.65 -3.56 -11.55
N LYS A 111 5.76 -4.40 -12.09
CA LYS A 111 4.44 -4.73 -11.51
C LYS A 111 4.58 -5.26 -10.08
N ALA A 112 3.78 -4.71 -9.16
CA ALA A 112 3.86 -4.98 -7.73
C ALA A 112 3.71 -6.46 -7.34
N TRP A 113 2.95 -7.26 -8.09
CA TRP A 113 2.77 -8.69 -7.80
C TRP A 113 3.93 -9.61 -8.23
N LYS A 114 4.97 -9.07 -8.90
CA LYS A 114 6.16 -9.85 -9.32
C LYS A 114 7.35 -9.72 -8.37
N THR A 115 7.25 -8.83 -7.37
CA THR A 115 8.28 -8.67 -6.34
C THR A 115 8.16 -9.77 -5.29
N SER A 116 9.31 -10.17 -4.77
CA SER A 116 9.41 -11.21 -3.75
C SER A 116 10.62 -10.91 -2.90
N THR A 117 10.51 -11.13 -1.59
CA THR A 117 11.59 -10.89 -0.61
C THR A 117 12.91 -11.54 -1.02
N LYS A 118 12.89 -12.71 -1.68
CA LYS A 118 14.10 -13.39 -2.18
C LYS A 118 14.81 -12.59 -3.29
N LYS A 119 14.05 -11.96 -4.18
CA LYS A 119 14.58 -11.11 -5.26
C LYS A 119 15.09 -9.78 -4.71
N ASN A 120 14.39 -9.21 -3.73
CA ASN A 120 14.80 -7.96 -3.08
C ASN A 120 16.14 -8.11 -2.34
N ILE A 121 16.36 -9.25 -1.66
CA ILE A 121 17.64 -9.54 -0.99
C ILE A 121 18.78 -9.71 -2.00
N ALA A 122 18.52 -10.35 -3.15
CA ALA A 122 19.51 -10.49 -4.22
C ALA A 122 19.82 -9.15 -4.90
N PHE A 123 18.81 -8.29 -5.09
CA PHE A 123 18.97 -6.92 -5.60
C PHE A 123 19.76 -6.05 -4.62
N ALA A 124 19.43 -6.11 -3.33
CA ALA A 124 20.13 -5.37 -2.27
C ALA A 124 21.60 -5.80 -2.11
N ARG A 125 21.94 -7.05 -2.48
CA ARG A 125 23.32 -7.56 -2.50
C ARG A 125 24.12 -7.19 -3.74
N GLY A 126 23.49 -6.66 -4.80
CA GLY A 126 24.14 -6.35 -6.07
C GLY A 126 24.29 -7.56 -7.02
N ASP A 127 23.70 -8.72 -6.70
CA ASP A 127 23.83 -9.96 -7.48
C ASP A 127 22.98 -9.98 -8.77
N LEU A 128 22.15 -8.95 -9.01
CA LEU A 128 21.22 -8.84 -10.15
C LEU A 128 21.60 -7.75 -11.17
N SER A 129 22.85 -7.26 -11.18
CA SER A 129 23.30 -6.22 -12.12
C SER A 129 23.42 -6.68 -13.60
N ASP A 130 23.26 -7.97 -13.89
CA ASP A 130 23.46 -8.54 -15.24
C ASP A 130 22.17 -9.04 -15.89
N SER A 131 21.22 -8.14 -16.17
CA SER A 131 20.19 -8.38 -17.20
C SER A 131 20.07 -7.14 -18.10
N PRO A 132 20.87 -7.05 -19.18
CA PRO A 132 20.97 -5.86 -20.03
C PRO A 132 19.69 -5.52 -20.82
N ASN A 133 18.72 -6.43 -20.94
CA ASN A 133 17.59 -6.23 -21.87
C ASN A 133 16.34 -5.60 -21.26
N SER A 134 15.99 -5.88 -20.01
CA SER A 134 14.70 -5.39 -19.46
C SER A 134 14.72 -3.92 -19.07
N THR A 135 15.88 -3.41 -18.65
CA THR A 135 16.04 -2.02 -18.19
C THR A 135 16.07 -1.05 -19.38
N GLN A 136 16.68 -1.44 -20.50
CA GLN A 136 16.70 -0.59 -21.70
C GLN A 136 15.36 -0.56 -22.43
N GLU A 137 14.63 -1.68 -22.49
CA GLU A 137 13.32 -1.74 -23.13
C GLU A 137 12.28 -0.84 -22.42
N THR A 138 12.25 -0.80 -21.09
CA THR A 138 11.32 0.08 -20.35
C THR A 138 11.65 1.56 -20.49
N PHE A 139 12.94 1.96 -20.56
CA PHE A 139 13.30 3.35 -20.82
C PHE A 139 12.94 3.80 -22.23
N VAL A 140 13.07 2.92 -23.24
CA VAL A 140 12.62 3.20 -24.61
C VAL A 140 11.10 3.33 -24.66
N LEU A 141 10.36 2.42 -24.03
CA LEU A 141 8.89 2.47 -24.03
C LEU A 141 8.33 3.66 -23.25
N ALA A 142 8.94 4.02 -22.12
CA ALA A 142 8.52 5.20 -21.35
C ALA A 142 8.76 6.50 -22.16
N LYS A 143 9.87 6.58 -22.89
CA LYS A 143 10.16 7.73 -23.76
C LYS A 143 9.22 7.78 -24.97
N GLU A 144 8.86 6.64 -25.53
CA GLU A 144 7.92 6.52 -26.65
C GLU A 144 6.49 6.90 -26.22
N VAL A 145 6.01 6.42 -25.07
CA VAL A 145 4.68 6.79 -24.53
C VAL A 145 4.59 8.29 -24.22
N ILE A 146 5.65 8.90 -23.69
CA ILE A 146 5.67 10.34 -23.39
C ILE A 146 5.70 11.16 -24.69
N LEU A 147 6.46 10.73 -25.71
CA LEU A 147 6.51 11.42 -27.01
C LEU A 147 5.18 11.31 -27.76
N THR A 148 4.53 10.14 -27.77
CA THR A 148 3.20 9.96 -28.35
C THR A 148 2.13 10.78 -27.61
N SER A 149 2.21 10.91 -26.28
CA SER A 149 1.29 11.78 -25.53
C SER A 149 1.55 13.28 -25.73
N GLY A 150 2.77 13.66 -26.15
CA GLY A 150 3.13 15.04 -26.44
C GLY A 150 2.72 15.49 -27.84
N GLU A 151 2.64 14.56 -28.80
CA GLU A 151 2.28 14.84 -30.19
C GLU A 151 0.77 15.07 -30.36
N GLU A 152 -0.08 14.39 -29.59
CA GLU A 152 -1.54 14.64 -29.60
C GLU A 152 -1.96 16.01 -29.04
N ILE A 153 -1.08 16.68 -28.27
CA ILE A 153 -1.36 18.00 -27.71
C ILE A 153 -0.96 19.13 -28.68
N GLY A 154 -0.10 18.84 -29.66
CA GLY A 154 0.36 19.82 -30.66
C GLY A 154 -0.56 19.99 -31.87
N ASP A 155 -1.42 19.01 -32.18
CA ASP A 155 -2.30 19.01 -33.37
C ASP A 155 -3.74 19.49 -33.06
N MET A 156 -3.97 20.05 -31.87
CA MET A 156 -5.24 20.68 -31.45
C MET A 156 -5.15 22.20 -31.21
N THR A 157 -4.08 22.86 -31.70
CA THR A 157 -3.95 24.32 -31.78
C THR A 157 -3.67 24.77 -33.20
#